data_AF-A0A0G4I9S9-F1
#
_entry.id   AF-A0A0G4I9S9-F1
#
_cell.length_a   1.000
_cell.length_b   1.000
_cell.length_c   1.000
_cell.angle_alpha   90.00
_cell.angle_beta   90.00
_cell.angle_gamma   90.00
#
_symmetry.space_group_name_H-M   'P 1'
#
loop_
_entity.id
_entity.type
_entity.pdbx_description
1 polymer ?
#
loop_
_entity_poly.entity_id
_entity_poly.type
_entity_poly.pdbx_seq_one_letter_code
_entity_poly.pdbx_strand_id
1 'polypeptide(L)'
;MDGFIEEKRELTVEDNLLDLAFALSPELEALQWRYVLSWGRHPRDLDLYLSVSKDGEKKCTAFWQHKTCTFPGGTAVLDVDEQQGYGPETITVTLDSAEAATGLGFNVHVERYAGEGTTGASGAVVRAFNGNKAVGTWNVPTTLEATWDVYEGTPPLPQLKGGLLLSRESLPKVLVA
;
A
#
# COMPACT_ATOMS: atom_id res chain seq x y z
N MET A 1 -4.85 -6.01 20.54
CA MET A 1 -6.24 -6.06 20.04
C MET A 1 -6.28 -7.27 19.14
N ASP A 2 -6.96 -8.34 19.55
CA ASP A 2 -6.87 -9.61 18.83
C ASP A 2 -7.41 -9.46 17.41
N GLY A 3 -6.66 -9.98 16.42
CA GLY A 3 -7.02 -9.91 15.00
C GLY A 3 -6.60 -8.65 14.24
N PHE A 4 -5.84 -7.73 14.86
CA PHE A 4 -5.27 -6.56 14.20
C PHE A 4 -3.74 -6.60 14.23
N ILE A 5 -3.12 -6.02 13.19
CA ILE A 5 -1.67 -5.86 13.12
C ILE A 5 -1.22 -4.90 14.23
N GLU A 6 -0.36 -5.39 15.13
CA GLU A 6 0.19 -4.58 16.20
C GLU A 6 1.28 -3.64 15.65
N GLU A 7 1.15 -2.35 15.96
CA GLU A 7 2.17 -1.35 15.69
C GLU A 7 2.48 -0.58 16.96
N LYS A 8 3.76 -0.31 17.20
CA LYS A 8 4.24 0.57 18.27
C LYS A 8 4.93 1.77 17.65
N ARG A 9 4.57 2.96 18.11
CA ARG A 9 5.28 4.21 17.82
C ARG A 9 5.68 4.89 19.11
N GLU A 10 6.91 5.34 19.17
CA GLU A 10 7.36 6.27 20.20
C GLU A 10 6.96 7.68 19.77
N LEU A 11 6.31 8.42 20.66
CA LEU A 11 5.87 9.80 20.44
C LEU A 11 6.66 10.70 21.36
N THR A 12 7.16 11.80 20.81
CA THR A 12 7.76 12.86 21.63
C THR A 12 6.73 13.96 21.84
N VAL A 13 6.69 14.55 23.03
CA VAL A 13 5.66 15.55 23.43
C VAL A 13 5.73 16.83 22.58
N GLU A 14 6.78 16.99 21.78
CA GLU A 14 6.94 18.08 20.80
C GLU A 14 6.20 17.81 19.48
N ASP A 15 5.76 16.57 19.22
CA ASP A 15 4.98 16.21 18.04
C ASP A 15 3.55 16.75 18.17
N ASN A 16 3.07 17.42 17.12
CA ASN A 16 1.69 17.92 17.08
C ASN A 16 0.73 16.72 17.00
N LEU A 17 0.18 16.30 18.15
CA LEU A 17 -0.62 15.07 18.32
C LEU A 17 -1.89 14.99 17.44
N LEU A 18 -2.28 16.08 16.77
CA LEU A 18 -3.42 16.12 15.86
C LEU A 18 -3.18 15.43 14.51
N ASP A 19 -1.92 15.19 14.11
CA ASP A 19 -1.58 14.55 12.83
C ASP A 19 -1.28 13.05 12.96
N LEU A 20 -1.56 12.47 14.12
CA LEU A 20 -1.23 11.07 14.37
C LEU A 20 -2.32 10.12 13.85
N ALA A 21 -2.29 9.87 12.55
CA ALA A 21 -3.10 8.82 11.93
C ALA A 21 -2.44 7.44 12.18
N PHE A 22 -3.04 6.64 13.06
CA PHE A 22 -2.75 5.22 13.14
C PHE A 22 -3.55 4.48 12.07
N ALA A 23 -2.87 3.98 11.04
CA ALA A 23 -3.50 3.06 10.11
C ALA A 23 -3.79 1.74 10.83
N LEU A 24 -5.08 1.40 10.95
CA LEU A 24 -5.52 0.12 11.49
C LEU A 24 -5.75 -0.85 10.34
N SER A 25 -5.12 -2.03 10.42
CA SER A 25 -5.40 -3.14 9.53
C SER A 25 -5.67 -4.39 10.36
N PRO A 26 -6.73 -5.17 10.05
CA PRO A 26 -6.82 -6.55 10.52
C PRO A 26 -5.59 -7.33 10.04
N GLU A 27 -5.29 -8.44 10.70
CA GLU A 27 -4.36 -9.42 10.14
C GLU A 27 -4.85 -9.85 8.75
N LEU A 28 -3.93 -9.83 7.80
CA LEU A 28 -4.20 -10.22 6.42
C LEU A 28 -3.80 -11.67 6.22
N GLU A 29 -4.47 -12.33 5.28
CA GLU A 29 -3.98 -13.60 4.76
C GLU A 29 -2.62 -13.41 4.08
N ALA A 30 -1.83 -14.48 3.99
CA ALA A 30 -0.45 -14.37 3.48
C ALA A 30 -0.39 -13.77 2.07
N LEU A 31 -1.37 -14.09 1.21
CA LEU A 31 -1.51 -13.62 -0.17
C LEU A 31 -2.26 -12.29 -0.28
N GLN A 32 -2.36 -11.53 0.81
CA GLN A 32 -3.03 -10.24 0.82
C GLN A 32 -2.07 -9.09 1.17
N TRP A 33 -2.23 -7.98 0.45
CA TRP A 33 -1.61 -6.71 0.75
C TRP A 33 -2.68 -5.67 0.98
N ARG A 34 -2.43 -4.74 1.89
CA ARG A 34 -3.30 -3.59 2.11
C ARG A 34 -2.51 -2.31 2.08
N TYR A 35 -2.96 -1.36 1.29
CA TYR A 35 -2.47 0.00 1.26
C TYR A 35 -3.51 0.89 1.94
N VAL A 36 -3.10 1.58 3.00
CA VAL A 36 -3.94 2.53 3.74
C VAL A 36 -3.35 3.91 3.53
N LEU A 37 -4.15 4.81 2.93
CA LEU A 37 -3.88 6.23 2.83
C LEU A 37 -4.64 6.94 3.96
N SER A 38 -3.93 7.77 4.73
CA SER A 38 -4.52 8.64 5.75
C SER A 38 -3.96 10.05 5.60
N TRP A 39 -4.75 11.08 5.86
CA TRP A 39 -4.32 12.48 5.75
C TRP A 39 -5.05 13.38 6.76
N GLY A 40 -4.59 14.62 6.89
CA GLY A 40 -5.23 15.65 7.70
C GLY A 40 -6.53 16.15 7.06
N ARG A 41 -7.19 17.12 7.69
CA ARG A 41 -8.50 17.64 7.22
C ARG A 41 -8.49 18.21 5.79
N HIS A 42 -7.34 18.70 5.33
CA HIS A 42 -7.18 19.41 4.07
C HIS A 42 -6.04 18.78 3.26
N PRO A 43 -6.23 18.53 1.94
CA PRO A 43 -7.47 18.67 1.20
C PRO A 43 -8.55 17.71 1.69
N ARG A 44 -9.80 17.99 1.32
CA ARG A 44 -10.96 17.22 1.81
C ARG A 44 -10.90 15.78 1.33
N ASP A 45 -10.32 15.57 0.15
CA ASP A 45 -10.44 14.34 -0.62
C ASP A 45 -9.12 14.04 -1.33
N LEU A 46 -8.46 12.96 -0.88
CA LEU A 46 -7.30 12.37 -1.53
C LEU A 46 -7.66 10.95 -1.96
N ASP A 47 -7.44 10.66 -3.23
CA ASP A 47 -7.72 9.37 -3.84
C ASP A 47 -6.45 8.52 -3.92
N LEU A 48 -6.53 7.27 -3.49
CA LEU A 48 -5.54 6.23 -3.65
C LEU A 48 -5.80 5.49 -4.97
N TYR A 49 -4.76 5.41 -5.80
CA TYR A 49 -4.76 4.66 -7.04
C TYR A 49 -3.76 3.51 -6.94
N LEU A 50 -4.18 2.31 -7.33
CA LEU A 50 -3.30 1.15 -7.47
C LEU A 50 -3.40 0.60 -8.89
N SER A 51 -2.38 0.87 -9.70
CA SER A 51 -2.24 0.27 -11.03
C SER A 51 -1.45 -1.04 -10.94
N VAL A 52 -1.95 -2.06 -11.63
CA VAL A 52 -1.29 -3.37 -11.73
C VAL A 52 -0.81 -3.57 -13.16
N SER A 53 0.45 -3.97 -13.30
CA SER A 53 1.05 -4.44 -14.55
C SER A 53 1.45 -5.91 -14.44
N LYS A 54 1.53 -6.59 -15.58
CA LYS A 54 2.05 -7.95 -15.71
C LYS A 54 3.03 -7.95 -16.88
N ASP A 55 4.26 -8.37 -16.62
CA ASP A 55 5.35 -8.44 -17.60
C ASP A 55 5.56 -7.10 -18.33
N GLY A 56 5.44 -6.01 -17.57
CA GLY A 56 5.62 -4.63 -18.06
C GLY A 56 4.38 -3.99 -18.70
N GLU A 57 3.28 -4.72 -18.88
CA GLU A 57 2.05 -4.20 -19.48
C GLU A 57 0.99 -3.88 -18.42
N LYS A 58 0.47 -2.65 -18.40
CA LYS A 58 -0.62 -2.23 -17.50
C LYS A 58 -1.88 -3.04 -17.79
N LYS A 59 -2.48 -3.63 -16.75
CA LYS A 59 -3.71 -4.43 -16.83
C LYS A 59 -4.94 -3.67 -16.37
N CYS A 60 -4.87 -3.06 -15.20
CA CYS A 60 -5.97 -2.27 -14.67
C CYS A 60 -5.48 -1.33 -13.56
N THR A 61 -6.40 -0.49 -13.08
CA THR A 61 -6.19 0.38 -11.91
C THR A 61 -7.41 0.27 -11.01
N ALA A 62 -7.20 0.05 -9.70
CA ALA A 62 -8.22 0.22 -8.68
C ALA A 62 -8.19 1.66 -8.17
N PHE A 63 -9.33 2.35 -8.22
CA PHE A 63 -9.55 3.72 -7.73
C PHE A 63 -11.06 4.04 -7.66
N TRP A 64 -11.47 5.23 -7.20
CA TRP A 64 -12.87 5.60 -6.94
C TRP A 64 -13.85 5.25 -8.07
N GLN A 65 -13.47 5.46 -9.34
CA GLN A 65 -14.32 5.19 -10.51
C GLN A 65 -14.37 3.70 -10.87
N HIS A 66 -13.25 3.00 -10.67
CA HIS A 66 -13.09 1.56 -10.94
C HIS A 66 -12.58 0.86 -9.69
N LYS A 67 -13.50 0.63 -8.74
CA LYS A 67 -13.16 0.12 -7.40
C LYS A 67 -12.58 -1.29 -7.40
N THR A 68 -12.75 -2.06 -8.48
CA THR A 68 -12.19 -3.41 -8.64
C THR A 68 -11.31 -3.48 -9.87
N CYS A 69 -10.08 -3.94 -9.68
CA CYS A 69 -9.11 -4.25 -10.72
C CYS A 69 -8.79 -5.75 -10.66
N THR A 70 -9.39 -6.52 -11.55
CA THR A 70 -9.09 -7.95 -11.71
C THR A 70 -7.99 -8.12 -12.75
N PHE A 71 -6.94 -8.87 -12.39
CA PHE A 71 -5.77 -9.10 -13.24
C PHE A 71 -5.36 -10.58 -13.20
N PRO A 72 -4.48 -11.05 -14.10
CA PRO A 72 -4.03 -12.43 -14.07
C PRO A 72 -3.38 -12.79 -12.73
N GLY A 73 -4.03 -13.67 -11.96
CA GLY A 73 -3.53 -14.18 -10.69
C GLY A 73 -3.92 -13.36 -9.45
N GLY A 74 -4.90 -12.45 -9.56
CA GLY A 74 -5.44 -11.77 -8.38
C GLY A 74 -6.43 -10.66 -8.66
N THR A 75 -6.77 -9.91 -7.61
CA THR A 75 -7.68 -8.77 -7.66
C THR A 75 -7.23 -7.69 -6.67
N ALA A 76 -7.36 -6.42 -7.06
CA ALA A 76 -7.24 -5.25 -6.18
C ALA A 76 -8.61 -4.59 -6.01
N VAL A 77 -8.96 -4.25 -4.77
CA VAL A 77 -10.27 -3.67 -4.42
C VAL A 77 -10.07 -2.43 -3.56
N LEU A 78 -10.70 -1.32 -3.92
CA LEU A 78 -10.88 -0.16 -3.06
C LEU A 78 -11.96 -0.49 -2.02
N ASP A 79 -11.53 -0.77 -0.80
CA ASP A 79 -12.38 -1.22 0.32
C ASP A 79 -13.10 -0.04 0.98
N VAL A 80 -12.38 1.07 1.16
CA VAL A 80 -12.85 2.30 1.81
C VAL A 80 -12.41 3.48 0.97
N ASP A 81 -13.35 4.37 0.71
CA ASP A 81 -13.25 5.58 -0.12
C ASP A 81 -13.87 6.70 0.72
N GLU A 82 -13.01 7.49 1.39
CA GLU A 82 -13.43 8.58 2.27
C GLU A 82 -13.21 9.92 1.57
N GLN A 83 -14.32 10.53 1.19
CA GLN A 83 -14.34 11.72 0.37
C GLN A 83 -14.38 13.01 1.19
N GLN A 84 -14.42 12.92 2.53
CA GLN A 84 -14.63 14.04 3.44
C GLN A 84 -13.72 14.02 4.68
N GLY A 85 -12.59 14.71 4.59
CA GLY A 85 -11.82 15.13 5.75
C GLY A 85 -10.56 14.30 5.95
N TYR A 86 -10.53 13.46 6.99
CA TYR A 86 -9.29 12.85 7.53
C TYR A 86 -8.92 11.48 6.93
N GLY A 87 -9.55 11.10 5.82
CA GLY A 87 -9.50 9.73 5.33
C GLY A 87 -10.06 8.71 6.34
N PRO A 88 -9.70 7.41 6.24
CA PRO A 88 -8.72 6.84 5.31
C PRO A 88 -9.32 6.42 3.96
N GLU A 89 -8.45 6.21 2.98
CA GLU A 89 -8.73 5.34 1.84
C GLU A 89 -7.93 4.04 1.94
N THR A 90 -8.51 2.93 1.47
CA THR A 90 -7.88 1.61 1.60
C THR A 90 -8.07 0.78 0.36
N ILE A 91 -6.97 0.25 -0.19
CA ILE A 91 -6.99 -0.77 -1.24
C ILE A 91 -6.40 -2.09 -0.72
N THR A 92 -7.14 -3.18 -0.86
CA THR A 92 -6.66 -4.55 -0.62
C THR A 92 -6.38 -5.27 -1.93
N VAL A 93 -5.19 -5.85 -2.06
CA VAL A 93 -4.82 -6.76 -3.14
C VAL A 93 -4.83 -8.18 -2.61
N THR A 94 -5.48 -9.11 -3.31
CA THR A 94 -5.46 -10.54 -3.03
C THR A 94 -4.89 -11.27 -4.24
N LEU A 95 -3.87 -12.10 -4.04
CA LEU A 95 -3.34 -12.99 -5.06
C LEU A 95 -3.93 -14.39 -4.92
N ASP A 96 -4.09 -15.08 -6.03
CA ASP A 96 -4.62 -16.45 -6.08
C ASP A 96 -3.59 -17.47 -5.58
N SER A 97 -2.29 -17.20 -5.78
CA SER A 97 -1.17 -18.02 -5.31
C SER A 97 0.11 -17.19 -5.12
N ALA A 98 1.15 -17.78 -4.54
CA ALA A 98 2.45 -17.10 -4.43
C ALA A 98 3.13 -16.95 -5.81
N GLU A 99 2.98 -17.93 -6.68
CA GLU A 99 3.54 -17.95 -8.04
C GLU A 99 2.92 -16.86 -8.92
N ALA A 100 1.66 -16.51 -8.66
CA ALA A 100 0.95 -15.43 -9.35
C ALA A 100 1.66 -14.08 -9.25
N ALA A 101 2.46 -13.85 -8.19
CA ALA A 101 3.23 -12.63 -7.98
C ALA A 101 4.33 -12.40 -9.04
N THR A 102 4.81 -13.47 -9.69
CA THR A 102 5.91 -13.40 -10.65
C THR A 102 5.56 -12.47 -11.81
N GLY A 103 6.40 -11.47 -12.10
CA GLY A 103 6.17 -10.54 -13.19
C GLY A 103 5.06 -9.50 -12.95
N LEU A 104 4.42 -9.48 -11.76
CA LEU A 104 3.53 -8.39 -11.40
C LEU A 104 4.32 -7.14 -11.00
N GLY A 105 3.83 -5.98 -11.42
CA GLY A 105 4.28 -4.66 -10.96
C GLY A 105 3.11 -3.88 -10.39
N PHE A 106 3.31 -3.24 -9.24
CA PHE A 106 2.37 -2.33 -8.63
C PHE A 106 2.92 -0.91 -8.72
N ASN A 107 2.05 0.01 -9.16
CA ASN A 107 2.27 1.44 -9.05
C ASN A 107 1.16 2.03 -8.17
N VAL A 108 1.56 2.60 -7.05
CA VAL A 108 0.69 3.23 -6.05
C VAL A 108 0.97 4.72 -6.08
N HIS A 109 -0.08 5.51 -6.30
CA HIS A 109 0.00 6.96 -6.24
C HIS A 109 -1.26 7.53 -5.58
N VAL A 110 -1.15 8.79 -5.17
CA VAL A 110 -2.23 9.56 -4.56
C VAL A 110 -2.51 10.78 -5.40
N GLU A 111 -3.79 11.07 -5.64
CA GLU A 111 -4.22 12.29 -6.32
C GLU A 111 -5.11 13.13 -5.40
N ARG A 112 -4.93 14.45 -5.45
CA ARG A 112 -5.87 15.38 -4.82
C ARG A 112 -7.10 15.56 -5.71
N TYR A 113 -8.24 15.11 -5.22
CA TYR A 113 -9.50 15.21 -5.93
C TYR A 113 -10.25 16.50 -5.63
N ALA A 114 -10.43 16.83 -4.35
CA ALA A 114 -11.26 17.96 -3.94
C ALA A 114 -10.84 18.61 -2.61
N GLY A 115 -11.28 19.86 -2.44
CA GLY A 115 -11.01 20.67 -1.25
C GLY A 115 -9.79 21.57 -1.38
N GLU A 116 -9.64 22.49 -0.43
CA GLU A 116 -8.57 23.48 -0.42
C GLU A 116 -7.24 22.89 0.06
N GLY A 117 -6.12 23.54 -0.29
CA GLY A 117 -4.77 23.07 0.03
C GLY A 117 -4.16 22.21 -1.07
N THR A 118 -3.00 21.63 -0.76
CA THR A 118 -2.20 20.82 -1.68
C THR A 118 -1.94 19.43 -1.10
N THR A 119 -1.55 18.47 -1.94
CA THR A 119 -1.18 17.12 -1.48
C THR A 119 -0.02 17.18 -0.50
N GLY A 120 0.99 18.02 -0.72
CA GLY A 120 2.15 18.16 0.15
C GLY A 120 1.86 18.78 1.52
N ALA A 121 0.82 19.62 1.62
CA ALA A 121 0.39 20.20 2.88
C ALA A 121 -0.56 19.30 3.69
N SER A 122 -0.92 18.13 3.15
CA SER A 122 -1.98 17.29 3.72
C SER A 122 -1.59 16.47 4.95
N GLY A 123 -0.28 16.34 5.23
CA GLY A 123 0.20 15.38 6.22
C GLY A 123 -0.07 13.92 5.82
N ALA A 124 -0.35 13.65 4.53
CA ALA A 124 -0.69 12.31 4.07
C ALA A 124 0.43 11.29 4.34
N VAL A 125 0.00 10.10 4.73
CA VAL A 125 0.85 8.92 4.93
C VAL A 125 0.20 7.74 4.22
N VAL A 126 0.99 7.02 3.42
CA VAL A 126 0.57 5.72 2.87
C VAL A 126 1.32 4.62 3.58
N ARG A 127 0.58 3.59 3.97
CA ARG A 127 1.09 2.48 4.78
C ARG A 127 0.71 1.16 4.12
N ALA A 128 1.71 0.34 3.84
CA ALA A 128 1.50 -0.98 3.23
C ALA A 128 1.64 -2.08 4.28
N PHE A 129 0.73 -3.04 4.25
CA PHE A 129 0.70 -4.21 5.13
C PHE A 129 0.69 -5.49 4.29
N ASN A 130 1.34 -6.54 4.79
CA ASN A 130 1.24 -7.91 4.27
C ASN A 130 1.29 -8.90 5.43
N GLY A 131 0.39 -9.88 5.43
CA GLY A 131 0.24 -10.80 6.55
C GLY A 131 -0.07 -10.05 7.85
N ASN A 132 0.84 -10.13 8.83
CA ASN A 132 0.66 -9.57 10.16
C ASN A 132 1.59 -8.39 10.49
N LYS A 133 2.16 -7.70 9.49
CA LYS A 133 3.08 -6.57 9.73
C LYS A 133 2.97 -5.47 8.68
N ALA A 134 3.39 -4.27 9.05
CA ALA A 134 3.68 -3.21 8.09
C ALA A 134 4.94 -3.56 7.28
N VAL A 135 4.87 -3.40 5.96
CA VAL A 135 5.97 -3.64 5.01
C VAL A 135 6.43 -2.36 4.30
N GLY A 136 5.72 -1.25 4.49
CA GLY A 136 6.11 0.06 3.98
C GLY A 136 5.36 1.21 4.68
N THR A 137 6.02 2.35 4.78
CA THR A 137 5.43 3.61 5.27
C THR A 137 6.11 4.76 4.55
N TRP A 138 5.31 5.58 3.88
CA TRP A 138 5.79 6.74 3.13
C TRP A 138 5.02 7.97 3.62
N ASN A 139 5.75 9.06 3.85
CA ASN A 139 5.17 10.36 4.18
C ASN A 139 5.16 11.22 2.92
N VAL A 140 4.12 12.02 2.75
CA VAL A 140 3.99 12.90 1.59
C VAL A 140 5.12 13.94 1.54
N PRO A 141 5.79 14.14 0.40
CA PRO A 141 6.70 15.27 0.22
C PRO A 141 5.95 16.61 0.29
N THR A 142 6.49 17.56 1.05
CA THR A 142 5.77 18.79 1.40
C THR A 142 5.56 19.77 0.25
N THR A 143 6.19 19.55 -0.91
CA THR A 143 6.17 20.45 -2.07
C THR A 143 5.21 20.00 -3.18
N LEU A 144 4.41 18.95 -2.96
CA LEU A 144 3.53 18.41 -3.99
C LEU A 144 2.21 19.19 -4.08
N GLU A 145 1.83 19.59 -5.28
CA GLU A 145 0.60 20.34 -5.50
C GLU A 145 -0.64 19.42 -5.59
N ALA A 146 -0.55 18.32 -6.34
CA ALA A 146 -1.72 17.48 -6.66
C ALA A 146 -1.44 15.97 -6.63
N THR A 147 -0.39 15.50 -7.29
CA THR A 147 -0.10 14.06 -7.41
C THR A 147 1.13 13.69 -6.59
N TRP A 148 1.07 12.52 -5.96
CA TRP A 148 2.17 11.90 -5.22
C TRP A 148 2.39 10.46 -5.67
N ASP A 149 3.51 10.21 -6.35
CA ASP A 149 3.99 8.85 -6.63
C ASP A 149 4.58 8.24 -5.35
N VAL A 150 3.86 7.26 -4.79
CA VAL A 150 4.20 6.68 -3.48
C VAL A 150 5.20 5.54 -3.64
N TYR A 151 4.89 4.60 -4.54
CA TYR A 151 5.63 3.36 -4.69
C TYR A 151 5.46 2.81 -6.11
N GLU A 152 6.57 2.37 -6.68
CA GLU A 152 6.58 1.54 -7.87
C GLU A 152 7.51 0.35 -7.64
N GLY A 153 7.02 -0.85 -7.92
CA GLY A 153 7.84 -2.05 -7.78
C GLY A 153 7.04 -3.34 -7.83
N THR A 154 7.74 -4.45 -7.66
CA THR A 154 7.12 -5.77 -7.55
C THR A 154 6.48 -5.94 -6.18
N PRO A 155 5.29 -6.56 -6.07
CA PRO A 155 4.75 -6.89 -4.76
C PRO A 155 5.77 -7.74 -3.99
N PRO A 156 6.10 -7.37 -2.73
CA PRO A 156 7.01 -8.18 -1.93
C PRO A 156 6.40 -9.57 -1.76
N LEU A 157 7.19 -10.64 -1.93
CA LEU A 157 6.67 -12.01 -1.88
C LEU A 157 5.89 -12.27 -0.58
N PRO A 158 4.72 -12.93 -0.67
CA PRO A 158 3.84 -13.15 0.47
C PRO A 158 4.58 -13.91 1.57
N GLN A 159 4.55 -13.36 2.78
CA GLN A 159 5.16 -13.99 3.94
C GLN A 159 4.20 -15.08 4.45
N LEU A 160 4.43 -16.33 4.08
CA LEU A 160 3.63 -17.46 4.56
C LEU A 160 3.83 -17.64 6.08
N LYS A 161 2.73 -17.71 6.85
CA LYS A 161 2.78 -18.05 8.30
C LYS A 161 3.49 -19.40 8.47
N GLY A 162 4.61 -19.42 9.18
CA GLY A 162 5.35 -20.66 9.52
C GLY A 162 6.66 -20.91 8.75
N GLY A 163 7.13 -19.98 7.92
CA GLY A 163 8.51 -19.93 7.43
C GLY A 163 9.05 -21.22 6.82
N LEU A 164 8.74 -21.52 5.55
CA LEU A 164 9.70 -22.03 4.58
C LEU A 164 9.06 -22.05 3.18
N LEU A 165 9.71 -21.46 2.19
CA LEU A 165 9.82 -22.13 0.90
C LEU A 165 11.32 -22.15 0.56
N LEU A 166 11.90 -23.36 0.58
CA LEU A 166 13.16 -23.64 -0.09
C LEU A 166 12.93 -23.46 -1.59
N SER A 167 13.23 -22.29 -2.16
CA SER A 167 13.68 -22.29 -3.54
C SER A 167 15.16 -22.68 -3.51
N ARG A 168 15.42 -23.97 -3.73
CA ARG A 168 16.73 -24.39 -4.25
C ARG A 168 16.90 -23.75 -5.60
N GLU A 169 17.49 -22.57 -5.64
CA GLU A 169 18.35 -22.19 -6.75
C GLU A 169 19.78 -22.34 -6.27
N SER A 170 20.42 -23.38 -6.79
CA SER A 170 21.85 -23.60 -6.68
C SER A 170 22.57 -22.35 -7.17
N LEU A 171 23.16 -21.60 -6.24
CA LEU A 171 24.26 -20.70 -6.59
C LEU A 171 25.29 -21.53 -7.38
N PRO A 172 25.68 -21.13 -8.60
CA PRO A 172 26.80 -21.79 -9.26
C PRO A 172 28.02 -21.63 -8.35
N LYS A 173 28.53 -22.76 -7.85
CA LYS A 173 29.87 -22.85 -7.29
C LYS A 173 30.84 -22.44 -8.40
N VAL A 174 31.37 -21.23 -8.33
CA VAL A 174 32.63 -20.92 -8.99
C VAL A 174 33.72 -21.58 -8.16
N LEU A 175 34.11 -22.80 -8.56
CA LEU A 175 35.38 -23.40 -8.17
C LEU A 175 36.37 -23.14 -9.31
N VAL A 176 37.21 -22.14 -9.07
CA VAL A 176 38.65 -22.03 -9.39
C VAL A 176 39.18 -22.75 -10.65
N ALA A 177 39.91 -21.98 -11.46
CA ALA A 177 41.29 -22.34 -11.79
C ALA A 177 42.21 -21.21 -11.28
#